data_AF-A0A3P8PNG1-F1
#
_entry.id   AF-A0A3P8PNG1-F1
#
_cell.length_a   1.000
_cell.length_b   1.000
_cell.length_c   1.000
_cell.angle_alpha   90.00
_cell.angle_beta   90.00
_cell.angle_gamma   90.00
#
_symmetry.space_group_name_H-M   'P 1'
#
loop_
_entity.id
_entity.type
_entity.pdbx_description
1 polymer ?
#
loop_
_entity_poly.entity_id
_entity_poly.type
_entity_poly.pdbx_seq_one_letter_code
_entity_poly.pdbx_strand_id
1 'polypeptide(L)'
;MSQLLGSQDCIESLRKDLVDLQGAILDVFSRTGPLRFSSWKFPDKHSCNLDMVALLEQYDFVDGEDAFNQHSHIVLLELVVDR
;
A
#
# COMPACT_ATOMS: atom_id res chain seq x y z
N MET A 1 -4.03 21.48 2.17
CA MET A 1 -3.71 20.05 1.95
C MET A 1 -4.40 19.11 2.93
N SER A 2 -4.82 19.52 4.15
CA SER A 2 -5.47 18.60 5.11
C SER A 2 -6.86 18.11 4.70
N GLN A 3 -7.55 18.78 3.76
CA GLN A 3 -8.91 18.42 3.35
C GLN A 3 -9.00 17.11 2.54
N LEU A 4 -7.88 16.61 2.01
CA LEU A 4 -7.85 15.37 1.22
C LEU A 4 -7.34 14.17 2.02
N LEU A 5 -6.77 14.40 3.19
CA LEU A 5 -6.21 13.34 4.02
C LEU A 5 -7.35 12.46 4.56
N GLY A 6 -7.30 11.17 4.25
CA GLY A 6 -8.36 10.22 4.58
C GLY A 6 -9.62 10.33 3.71
N SER A 7 -9.62 11.12 2.63
CA SER A 7 -10.74 11.12 1.68
C SER A 7 -10.85 9.78 0.95
N GLN A 8 -12.09 9.34 0.69
CA GLN A 8 -12.38 8.08 -0.01
C GLN A 8 -11.69 8.03 -1.38
N ASP A 9 -11.82 9.08 -2.20
CA ASP A 9 -11.22 9.15 -3.54
C ASP A 9 -9.70 8.97 -3.51
N CYS A 10 -9.01 9.59 -2.54
CA CYS A 10 -7.56 9.42 -2.40
C CYS A 10 -7.18 8.00 -1.96
N ILE A 11 -7.94 7.41 -1.02
CA ILE A 11 -7.70 6.04 -0.56
C ILE A 11 -7.92 5.05 -1.71
N GLU A 12 -9.02 5.17 -2.45
CA GLU A 12 -9.31 4.33 -3.62
C GLU A 12 -8.24 4.47 -4.71
N SER A 13 -7.77 5.70 -4.98
CA SER A 13 -6.67 5.93 -5.91
C SER A 13 -5.39 5.24 -5.46
N LEU A 14 -4.97 5.43 -4.20
CA LEU A 14 -3.77 4.80 -3.67
C LEU A 14 -3.83 3.27 -3.70
N ARG A 15 -5.00 2.68 -3.40
CA ARG A 15 -5.22 1.23 -3.50
C ARG A 15 -5.01 0.74 -4.92
N LYS A 16 -5.55 1.45 -5.91
CA LYS A 16 -5.37 1.12 -7.32
C LYS A 16 -3.90 1.22 -7.73
N ASP A 17 -3.23 2.31 -7.36
CA ASP A 17 -1.81 2.51 -7.67
C ASP A 17 -0.96 1.38 -7.07
N LEU A 18 -1.25 0.94 -5.85
CA LEU A 18 -0.58 -0.20 -5.21
C LEU A 18 -0.83 -1.53 -5.91
N VAL A 19 -2.05 -1.78 -6.42
CA VAL A 19 -2.35 -2.97 -7.22
C VAL A 19 -1.54 -2.95 -8.52
N ASP A 20 -1.48 -1.81 -9.20
CA ASP A 20 -0.74 -1.66 -10.45
C ASP A 20 0.79 -1.82 -10.23
N LEU A 21 1.34 -1.20 -9.18
CA LEU A 21 2.74 -1.34 -8.79
C LEU A 21 3.10 -2.78 -8.41
N GLN A 22 2.24 -3.44 -7.63
CA GLN A 22 2.44 -4.85 -7.27
C GLN A 22 2.45 -5.74 -8.53
N GLY A 23 1.56 -5.48 -9.49
CA GLY A 23 1.54 -6.17 -10.78
C GLY A 23 2.85 -5.98 -11.56
N ALA A 24 3.37 -4.74 -11.62
CA ALA A 24 4.64 -4.44 -12.27
C ALA A 24 5.83 -5.14 -11.60
N ILE A 25 5.89 -5.15 -10.27
CA ILE A 25 6.93 -5.85 -9.50
C ILE A 25 6.89 -7.35 -9.78
N LEU A 26 5.70 -7.95 -9.81
CA LEU A 26 5.53 -9.37 -10.13
C LEU A 26 5.98 -9.69 -11.56
N ASP A 27 5.70 -8.83 -12.55
CA ASP A 27 6.20 -9.01 -13.93
C ASP A 27 7.73 -8.98 -13.97
N VAL A 28 8.38 -8.05 -13.27
CA VAL A 28 9.85 -7.98 -13.17
C VAL A 28 10.39 -9.25 -12.50
N PHE A 29 9.86 -9.64 -11.35
CA PHE A 29 10.29 -10.83 -10.60
C PHE A 29 10.11 -12.12 -11.37
N SER A 30 9.13 -12.21 -12.27
CA SER A 30 8.95 -13.38 -13.14
C SER A 30 10.17 -13.61 -14.06
N ARG A 31 10.95 -12.56 -14.35
CA ARG A 31 12.12 -12.59 -15.24
C ARG A 31 13.44 -12.57 -14.47
N THR A 32 13.50 -11.87 -13.34
CA THR A 32 14.74 -11.67 -12.57
C THR A 32 14.84 -12.57 -11.34
N GLY A 33 13.74 -13.17 -10.91
CA GLY A 33 13.58 -13.73 -9.56
C GLY A 33 13.32 -12.65 -8.50
N PRO A 34 12.92 -13.06 -7.28
CA PRO A 34 12.56 -12.14 -6.20
C PRO A 34 13.80 -11.47 -5.58
N LEU A 35 13.69 -10.17 -5.29
CA LEU A 35 14.69 -9.41 -4.56
C LEU A 35 14.42 -9.44 -3.05
N ARG A 36 15.48 -9.59 -2.25
CA ARG A 36 15.39 -9.69 -0.78
C ARG A 36 15.88 -8.41 -0.12
N PHE A 37 15.03 -7.38 -0.13
CA PHE A 37 15.24 -6.16 0.64
C PHE A 37 14.21 -6.06 1.76
N SER A 38 14.60 -5.46 2.88
CA SER A 38 13.68 -5.17 3.98
C SER A 38 12.64 -4.16 3.52
N SER A 39 11.42 -4.33 4.00
CA SER A 39 10.37 -3.33 3.82
C SER A 39 10.74 -2.05 4.59
N TRP A 40 10.60 -0.92 3.92
CA TRP A 40 10.58 0.42 4.50
C TRP A 40 9.51 0.57 5.59
N LYS A 41 8.28 0.07 5.34
CA LYS A 41 7.14 0.19 6.27
C LYS A 41 7.15 -0.83 7.41
N PHE A 42 7.59 -2.05 7.12
CA PHE A 42 7.62 -3.20 8.03
C PHE A 42 9.05 -3.75 8.10
N PRO A 43 9.96 -3.14 8.89
CA PRO A 43 11.39 -3.46 8.87
C PRO A 43 11.72 -4.91 9.21
N ASP A 44 10.81 -5.60 9.91
CA ASP A 44 10.87 -7.02 10.27
C ASP A 44 10.51 -7.97 9.11
N LYS A 45 10.01 -7.43 7.99
CA LYS A 45 9.56 -8.18 6.82
C LYS A 45 10.38 -7.81 5.58
N HIS A 46 10.43 -8.73 4.62
CA HIS A 46 10.90 -8.39 3.28
C HIS A 46 9.76 -7.76 2.48
N SER A 47 10.04 -6.68 1.73
CA SER A 47 9.04 -5.97 0.92
C SER A 47 8.31 -6.91 -0.05
N CYS A 48 9.06 -7.81 -0.71
CA CYS A 48 8.50 -8.80 -1.64
C CYS A 48 7.57 -9.85 -1.00
N ASN A 49 7.57 -9.99 0.32
CA ASN A 49 6.79 -11.00 1.05
C ASN A 49 5.55 -10.41 1.73
N LEU A 50 5.26 -9.13 1.52
CA LEU A 50 4.08 -8.49 2.09
C LEU A 50 2.82 -9.01 1.41
N ASP A 51 1.85 -9.43 2.21
CA ASP A 51 0.53 -9.82 1.73
C ASP A 51 -0.25 -8.57 1.34
N MET A 52 -0.12 -8.17 0.08
CA MET A 52 -0.79 -6.97 -0.43
C MET A 52 -2.30 -7.06 -0.43
N VAL A 53 -2.86 -8.26 -0.58
CA VAL A 53 -4.32 -8.43 -0.56
C VAL A 53 -4.84 -8.14 0.85
N ALA A 54 -4.22 -8.74 1.86
CA ALA A 54 -4.58 -8.50 3.26
C ALA A 54 -4.35 -7.04 3.69
N LEU A 55 -3.24 -6.43 3.27
CA LEU A 55 -2.95 -5.03 3.60
C LEU A 55 -3.94 -4.07 2.93
N LEU A 56 -4.28 -4.30 1.66
CA LEU A 56 -5.31 -3.49 0.99
C LEU A 56 -6.66 -3.70 1.70
N GLU A 57 -7.10 -4.93 1.96
CA GLU A 57 -8.35 -5.15 2.70
C GLU A 57 -8.36 -4.46 4.08
N GLN A 58 -7.25 -4.51 4.82
CA GLN A 58 -7.12 -3.89 6.13
C GLN A 58 -7.24 -2.37 6.10
N TYR A 59 -6.71 -1.70 5.08
CA TYR A 59 -6.64 -0.24 4.99
C TYR A 59 -7.64 0.32 3.97
N ASP A 60 -8.84 -0.25 3.91
CA ASP A 60 -9.94 0.30 3.10
C ASP A 60 -10.58 1.54 3.76
N PHE A 61 -11.33 2.29 2.95
CA PHE A 61 -12.14 3.39 3.46
C PHE A 61 -13.31 2.87 4.29
N VAL A 62 -13.56 3.49 5.44
CA VAL A 62 -14.68 3.16 6.32
C VAL A 62 -15.49 4.42 6.60
N ASP A 63 -16.77 4.41 6.25
CA ASP A 63 -17.66 5.57 6.45
C ASP A 63 -17.77 5.94 7.94
N GLY A 64 -17.64 7.24 8.24
CA GLY A 64 -17.69 7.78 9.61
C GLY A 64 -16.43 7.61 10.46
N GLU A 65 -15.38 6.96 9.97
CA GLU A 65 -14.16 6.66 10.73
C GLU A 65 -12.96 7.53 10.29
N ASP A 66 -13.07 8.86 10.43
CA ASP A 66 -12.09 9.84 9.92
C ASP A 66 -10.64 9.56 10.34
N ALA A 67 -10.41 9.28 11.62
CA ALA A 67 -9.05 9.04 12.14
C ALA A 67 -8.44 7.77 11.56
N PHE A 68 -9.26 6.73 11.39
CA PHE A 68 -8.84 5.50 10.73
C PHE A 68 -8.54 5.73 9.27
N ASN A 69 -9.41 6.45 8.55
CA ASN A 69 -9.20 6.76 7.13
C ASN A 69 -7.93 7.59 6.90
N GLN A 70 -7.64 8.56 7.77
CA GLN A 70 -6.37 9.29 7.72
C GLN A 70 -5.17 8.37 7.94
N HIS A 71 -5.27 7.41 8.87
CA HIS A 71 -4.24 6.41 9.08
C HIS A 71 -4.07 5.49 7.86
N SER A 72 -5.17 4.96 7.31
CA SER A 72 -5.18 4.15 6.09
C SER A 72 -4.52 4.87 4.92
N HIS A 73 -4.86 6.15 4.70
CA HIS A 73 -4.24 6.97 3.67
C HIS A 73 -2.71 7.03 3.85
N ILE A 74 -2.22 7.31 5.06
CA ILE A 74 -0.77 7.39 5.34
C ILE A 74 -0.11 6.03 5.09
N VAL A 75 -0.69 4.94 5.59
CA VAL A 75 -0.11 3.60 5.42
C VAL A 75 -0.07 3.20 3.95
N LEU A 76 -1.13 3.45 3.19
CA LEU A 76 -1.15 3.19 1.74
C LEU A 76 -0.09 4.01 1.01
N LEU A 77 0.12 5.28 1.38
CA LEU A 77 1.19 6.10 0.81
C LEU A 77 2.59 5.56 1.16
N GLU A 78 2.80 5.13 2.41
CA GLU A 78 4.07 4.51 2.83
C GLU A 78 4.31 3.18 2.10
N LEU A 79 3.25 2.43 1.78
CA LEU A 79 3.35 1.22 0.95
C LEU A 79 3.75 1.55 -0.49
N VAL A 80 3.37 2.70 -1.04
CA VAL A 80 3.84 3.12 -2.38
C VAL A 80 5.35 3.37 -2.35
N VAL A 81 5.88 3.95 -1.27
CA VAL A 81 7.33 4.14 -1.08
C VAL A 81 8.07 2.80 -0.85
N ASP A 82 7.38 1.82 -0.27
CA ASP A 82 7.91 0.49 0.06
C ASP A 82 8.10 -0.44 -1.15
N ARG A 83 7.39 -0.18 -2.24
CA ARG A 83 7.32 -0.97 -3.47
C ARG A 83 8.35 -0.50 -4.48
#